data_AF-A0A3S1B6J6-F1
#
_entry.id   AF-A0A3S1B6J6-F1
#
_cell.length_a   1.000
_cell.length_b   1.000
_cell.length_c   1.000
_cell.angle_alpha   90.00
_cell.angle_beta   90.00
_cell.angle_gamma   90.00
#
_symmetry.space_group_name_H-M   'P 1'
#
loop_
_entity.id
_entity.type
_entity.pdbx_description
1 polymer ?
#
loop_
_entity_poly.entity_id
_entity_poly.type
_entity_poly.pdbx_seq_one_letter_code
_entity_poly.pdbx_strand_id
1 'polypeptide(L)'
;MYPFSFRLPPHIPSSFEGPLGHVRYWVTGTVEKNWGSDHVSRVDLTVTNPLDLNLEKEAPISQTDSAEAILCCLCCRTGPITCVFSLDHAGYVPGEFIHILGEIVNTSTRKIGSTSARLLMHCEYTAESKTKSHTECISEVKRGSIKPGGRDRWEGDSLLVPATPTSYLRGCSIINVSYWVELVVHPSGPAFNLKVPLKVILGTIPLRKPGEPAPGPSGLRPLKPHLAGLSTLPRKSLPATAFCKEHLPNVPENPDESAKNSPIPENHRDSGLGPTQNSDIFSG
;
A
#
# COMPACT_ATOMS: atom_id res chain seq x y z
N MET A 1 25.26 -27.85 21.95
CA MET A 1 23.96 -27.46 21.34
C MET A 1 23.05 -27.03 22.49
N TYR A 2 22.56 -25.80 22.47
CA TYR A 2 21.67 -25.26 23.50
C TYR A 2 20.25 -25.16 22.93
N PRO A 3 19.32 -26.05 23.32
CA PRO A 3 17.95 -26.00 22.81
C PRO A 3 17.22 -24.80 23.42
N PHE A 4 16.46 -24.09 22.60
CA PHE A 4 15.55 -23.04 23.04
C PHE A 4 14.24 -23.12 22.25
N SER A 5 13.17 -22.61 22.85
CA SER A 5 11.86 -22.50 22.22
C SER A 5 11.19 -21.23 22.71
N PHE A 6 10.53 -20.52 21.80
CA PHE A 6 9.72 -19.37 22.12
C PHE A 6 8.44 -19.42 21.29
N ARG A 7 7.35 -18.91 21.84
CA ARG A 7 6.09 -18.74 21.10
C ARG A 7 6.00 -17.30 20.63
N LEU A 8 5.71 -17.11 19.35
CA LEU A 8 5.41 -15.80 18.82
C LEU A 8 4.12 -15.27 19.47
N PRO A 9 4.04 -13.96 19.80
CA PRO A 9 2.80 -13.37 20.28
C PRO A 9 1.68 -13.55 19.24
N PRO A 10 0.43 -13.72 19.70
CA PRO A 10 -0.70 -13.77 18.77
C PRO A 10 -0.86 -12.42 18.08
N HIS A 11 -1.39 -12.42 16.85
CA HIS A 11 -1.72 -11.21 16.07
C HIS A 11 -0.53 -10.29 15.72
N ILE A 12 0.70 -10.80 15.74
CA ILE A 12 1.83 -10.06 15.15
C ILE A 12 1.65 -9.92 13.64
N PRO A 13 2.13 -8.83 13.02
CA PRO A 13 2.04 -8.66 11.59
C PRO A 13 2.86 -9.69 10.81
N SER A 14 2.47 -9.92 9.57
CA SER A 14 3.31 -10.65 8.62
C SER A 14 4.62 -9.89 8.39
N SER A 15 5.70 -10.62 8.08
CA SER A 15 6.89 -10.04 7.49
C SER A 15 6.52 -9.25 6.23
N PHE A 16 7.09 -8.07 6.07
CA PHE A 16 6.79 -7.17 4.96
C PHE A 16 8.03 -6.40 4.56
N GLU A 17 8.24 -6.24 3.26
CA GLU A 17 9.28 -5.40 2.69
C GLU A 17 8.62 -4.44 1.70
N GLY A 18 8.78 -3.15 1.94
CA GLY A 18 8.22 -2.11 1.08
C GLY A 18 9.19 -0.96 0.87
N PRO A 19 8.90 -0.07 -0.09
CA PRO A 19 9.81 1.00 -0.49
C PRO A 19 10.10 2.03 0.60
N LEU A 20 9.21 2.19 1.59
CA LEU A 20 9.32 3.20 2.65
C LEU A 20 9.36 2.60 4.06
N GLY A 21 9.37 1.27 4.20
CA GLY A 21 9.34 0.60 5.50
C GLY A 21 9.27 -0.93 5.40
N HIS A 22 9.54 -1.61 6.50
CA HIS A 22 9.55 -3.07 6.57
C HIS A 22 9.13 -3.59 7.95
N VAL A 23 8.72 -4.86 8.00
CA VAL A 23 8.51 -5.65 9.20
C VAL A 23 9.40 -6.88 9.10
N ARG A 24 10.44 -6.95 9.95
CA ARG A 24 11.43 -8.05 9.97
C ARG A 24 11.48 -8.70 11.35
N TYR A 25 11.62 -10.02 11.35
CA TYR A 25 11.78 -10.81 12.57
C TYR A 25 13.11 -11.53 12.52
N TRP A 26 13.79 -11.62 13.65
CA TRP A 26 15.04 -12.35 13.76
C TRP A 26 15.26 -12.83 15.19
N VAL A 27 16.11 -13.84 15.34
CA VAL A 27 16.59 -14.35 16.63
C VAL A 27 18.09 -14.12 16.69
N THR A 28 18.56 -13.54 17.79
CA THR A 28 19.99 -13.38 18.09
C THR A 28 20.40 -14.27 19.25
N GLY A 29 21.47 -15.04 19.08
CA GLY A 29 22.16 -15.73 20.17
C GLY A 29 23.47 -15.01 20.47
N THR A 30 23.67 -14.61 21.73
CA THR A 30 24.87 -13.91 22.19
C THR A 30 25.63 -14.80 23.18
N VAL A 31 26.92 -15.02 22.92
CA VAL A 31 27.84 -15.64 23.89
C VAL A 31 28.66 -14.52 24.51
N GLU A 32 28.33 -14.21 25.75
CA GLU A 32 29.00 -13.19 26.55
C GLU A 32 30.41 -13.64 26.92
N LYS A 33 31.38 -12.74 26.82
CA LYS A 33 32.77 -13.01 27.19
C LYS A 33 33.24 -12.05 28.28
N ASN A 34 34.02 -12.58 29.21
CA ASN A 34 34.61 -11.76 30.30
C ASN A 34 35.70 -10.80 29.81
N TRP A 35 36.16 -10.94 28.57
CA TRP A 35 37.10 -10.03 27.91
C TRP A 35 36.87 -10.01 26.40
N GLY A 36 37.04 -8.84 25.79
CA GLY A 36 36.79 -8.63 24.37
C GLY A 36 35.30 -8.48 24.05
N SER A 37 34.94 -8.61 22.77
CA SER A 37 33.55 -8.50 22.32
C SER A 37 32.81 -9.83 22.34
N ASP A 38 31.53 -9.75 22.69
CA ASP A 38 30.62 -10.88 22.65
C ASP A 38 30.50 -11.47 21.25
N HIS A 39 30.28 -12.78 21.20
CA HIS A 39 30.01 -13.43 19.93
C HIS A 39 28.50 -13.45 19.69
N VAL A 40 28.04 -12.72 18.67
CA VAL A 40 26.62 -12.65 18.29
C VAL A 40 26.39 -13.42 17.00
N SER A 41 25.38 -14.28 16.99
CA SER A 41 24.85 -14.96 15.80
C SER A 41 23.39 -14.58 15.59
N ARG A 42 22.96 -14.37 14.36
CA ARG A 42 21.60 -13.95 14.00
C ARG A 42 20.98 -14.90 12.97
N VAL A 43 19.69 -15.17 13.10
CA VAL A 43 18.87 -15.90 12.13
C VAL A 43 17.60 -15.11 11.86
N ASP A 44 17.34 -14.79 10.59
CA ASP A 44 16.11 -14.11 10.19
C ASP A 44 14.94 -15.10 10.07
N LEU A 45 13.73 -14.61 10.34
CA LEU A 45 12.49 -15.37 10.32
C LEU A 45 11.47 -14.69 9.41
N THR A 46 10.77 -15.49 8.62
CA THR A 46 9.58 -15.05 7.90
C THR A 46 8.34 -15.41 8.72
N VAL A 47 7.57 -14.40 9.08
CA VAL A 47 6.31 -14.55 9.81
C VAL A 47 5.16 -14.32 8.84
N THR A 48 4.12 -15.15 8.92
CA THR A 48 2.88 -14.99 8.16
C THR A 48 1.71 -14.98 9.12
N ASN A 49 1.00 -13.85 9.17
CA ASN A 49 -0.29 -13.73 9.80
C ASN A 49 -1.37 -14.04 8.75
N PRO A 50 -2.07 -15.19 8.85
CA PRO A 50 -3.02 -15.61 7.83
C PRO A 50 -4.23 -14.68 7.76
N LEU A 51 -4.66 -14.38 6.54
CA LEU A 51 -5.89 -13.65 6.26
C LEU A 51 -6.87 -14.59 5.56
N ASP A 52 -7.91 -14.99 6.29
CA ASP A 52 -8.97 -15.85 5.78
C ASP A 52 -10.07 -15.02 5.13
N LEU A 53 -10.17 -15.11 3.79
CA LEU A 53 -11.19 -14.37 3.03
C LEU A 53 -12.62 -14.78 3.41
N ASN A 54 -12.82 -15.97 3.97
CA ASN A 54 -14.14 -16.43 4.42
C ASN A 54 -14.62 -15.71 5.69
N LEU A 55 -13.73 -14.98 6.39
CA LEU A 55 -14.05 -14.15 7.54
C LEU A 55 -14.26 -12.68 7.16
N GLU A 56 -13.92 -12.30 5.93
CA GLU A 56 -14.05 -10.94 5.43
C GLU A 56 -15.41 -10.77 4.73
N LYS A 57 -16.28 -9.93 5.29
CA LYS A 57 -17.65 -9.74 4.79
C LYS A 57 -17.70 -9.27 3.33
N GLU A 58 -16.76 -8.42 2.93
CA GLU A 58 -16.70 -7.83 1.59
C GLU A 58 -16.08 -8.78 0.56
N ALA A 59 -15.28 -9.76 0.98
CA ALA A 59 -14.54 -10.63 0.07
C ALA A 59 -15.44 -11.40 -0.92
N PRO A 60 -16.56 -12.03 -0.52
CA PRO A 60 -17.43 -12.74 -1.47
C PRO A 60 -18.39 -11.83 -2.25
N ILE A 61 -18.39 -10.51 -2.01
CA ILE A 61 -19.36 -9.58 -2.61
C ILE A 61 -18.88 -9.16 -3.99
N SER A 62 -19.75 -9.29 -4.99
CA SER A 62 -19.52 -8.75 -6.33
C SER A 62 -19.46 -7.22 -6.29
N GLN A 63 -18.55 -6.64 -7.06
CA GLN A 63 -18.40 -5.19 -7.14
C GLN A 63 -18.73 -4.70 -8.54
N THR A 64 -19.31 -3.51 -8.65
CA THR A 64 -19.56 -2.84 -9.94
C THR A 64 -19.53 -1.35 -9.72
N ASP A 65 -18.85 -0.65 -10.61
CA ASP A 65 -18.82 0.81 -10.65
C ASP A 65 -18.75 1.29 -12.10
N SER A 66 -19.04 2.56 -12.31
CA SER A 66 -19.01 3.17 -13.64
C SER A 66 -18.60 4.63 -13.58
N ALA A 67 -17.93 5.08 -14.63
CA ALA A 67 -17.57 6.48 -14.79
C ALA A 67 -17.77 6.95 -16.22
N GLU A 68 -17.96 8.25 -16.38
CA GLU A 68 -18.05 8.89 -17.69
C GLU A 68 -17.20 10.16 -17.76
N ALA A 69 -16.71 10.48 -18.96
CA ALA A 69 -15.95 11.69 -19.22
C ALA A 69 -16.34 12.31 -20.57
N ILE A 70 -16.58 13.62 -20.58
CA ILE A 70 -16.84 14.40 -21.80
C ILE A 70 -15.54 15.10 -22.22
N LEU A 71 -15.09 14.84 -23.44
CA LEU A 71 -13.83 15.37 -23.98
C LEU A 71 -14.05 16.62 -24.86
N CYS A 72 -14.42 17.77 -24.28
CA CYS A 72 -14.37 19.06 -25.01
C CYS A 72 -14.49 20.33 -24.15
N CYS A 73 -14.27 21.49 -24.77
CA CYS A 73 -14.64 22.82 -24.28
C CYS A 73 -16.10 23.17 -24.68
N LEU A 74 -16.66 24.22 -24.04
CA LEU A 74 -18.09 24.61 -24.02
C LEU A 74 -18.82 24.76 -25.38
N CYS A 75 -18.16 24.65 -26.52
CA CYS A 75 -18.71 24.95 -27.85
C CYS A 75 -18.85 23.75 -28.80
N CYS A 76 -18.47 22.52 -28.42
CA CYS A 76 -18.60 21.36 -29.31
C CYS A 76 -19.62 20.33 -28.81
N ARG A 77 -20.42 19.80 -29.76
CA ARG A 77 -21.36 18.70 -29.51
C ARG A 77 -20.61 17.37 -29.61
N THR A 78 -20.13 16.84 -28.49
CA THR A 78 -19.52 15.50 -28.39
C THR A 78 -20.24 14.67 -27.35
N GLY A 79 -20.37 13.36 -27.60
CA GLY A 79 -20.82 12.41 -26.58
C GLY A 79 -19.72 12.05 -25.57
N PRO A 80 -20.07 11.45 -24.43
CA PRO A 80 -19.11 10.99 -23.43
C PRO A 80 -18.37 9.71 -23.85
N ILE A 81 -17.24 9.46 -23.19
CA ILE A 81 -16.70 8.11 -23.01
C ILE A 81 -17.29 7.57 -21.72
N THR A 82 -17.93 6.41 -21.79
CA THR A 82 -18.45 5.70 -20.61
C THR A 82 -17.66 4.41 -20.38
N CYS A 83 -17.48 4.06 -19.12
CA CYS A 83 -16.79 2.86 -18.68
C CYS A 83 -17.57 2.24 -17.54
N VAL A 84 -17.98 0.98 -17.69
CA VAL A 84 -18.58 0.17 -16.63
C VAL A 84 -17.62 -0.97 -16.33
N PHE A 85 -17.34 -1.21 -15.05
CA PHE A 85 -16.41 -2.23 -14.62
C PHE A 85 -16.98 -3.00 -13.43
N SER A 86 -16.85 -4.32 -13.48
CA SER A 86 -17.40 -5.25 -12.51
C SER A 86 -16.40 -6.37 -12.18
N LEU A 87 -16.49 -6.87 -10.95
CA LEU A 87 -15.85 -8.08 -10.49
C LEU A 87 -16.89 -8.97 -9.83
N ASP A 88 -16.76 -10.27 -10.02
CA ASP A 88 -17.63 -11.32 -9.48
C ASP A 88 -17.50 -11.46 -7.97
N HIS A 89 -16.32 -11.17 -7.40
CA HIS A 89 -16.09 -11.02 -5.97
C HIS A 89 -14.89 -10.09 -5.69
N ALA A 90 -14.67 -9.71 -4.43
CA ALA A 90 -13.60 -8.79 -4.05
C ALA A 90 -12.37 -9.47 -3.42
N GLY A 91 -12.48 -10.73 -2.97
CA GLY A 91 -11.40 -11.46 -2.30
C GLY A 91 -10.66 -12.42 -3.22
N TYR A 92 -9.33 -12.37 -3.22
CA TYR A 92 -8.46 -13.24 -4.03
C TYR A 92 -7.22 -13.70 -3.26
N VAL A 93 -6.58 -14.79 -3.69
CA VAL A 93 -5.28 -15.24 -3.15
C VAL A 93 -4.18 -15.23 -4.22
N PRO A 94 -2.89 -15.15 -3.84
CA PRO A 94 -1.79 -15.33 -4.78
C PRO A 94 -1.91 -16.60 -5.63
N GLY A 95 -1.71 -16.48 -6.93
CA GLY A 95 -1.86 -17.56 -7.92
C GLY A 95 -3.27 -17.69 -8.51
N GLU A 96 -4.26 -16.96 -7.99
CA GLU A 96 -5.61 -16.88 -8.55
C GLU A 96 -5.69 -15.88 -9.71
N PHE A 97 -6.69 -16.04 -10.59
CA PHE A 97 -6.98 -15.12 -11.67
C PHE A 97 -8.19 -14.25 -11.33
N ILE A 98 -8.03 -12.93 -11.42
CA ILE A 98 -9.13 -11.96 -11.31
C ILE A 98 -9.76 -11.84 -12.70
N HIS A 99 -11.01 -12.26 -12.86
CA HIS A 99 -11.72 -12.13 -14.13
C HIS A 99 -12.24 -10.70 -14.32
N ILE A 100 -11.94 -10.10 -15.48
CA ILE A 100 -12.31 -8.71 -15.77
C ILE A 100 -13.62 -8.71 -16.55
N LEU A 101 -14.65 -8.07 -16.00
CA LEU A 101 -15.94 -7.85 -16.65
C LEU A 101 -16.16 -6.36 -16.83
N GLY A 102 -16.24 -5.88 -18.07
CA GLY A 102 -16.47 -4.45 -18.29
C GLY A 102 -16.86 -4.08 -19.71
N GLU A 103 -17.37 -2.87 -19.87
CA GLU A 103 -17.71 -2.30 -21.17
C GLU A 103 -17.28 -0.83 -21.22
N ILE A 104 -16.60 -0.49 -22.30
CA ILE A 104 -16.19 0.88 -22.60
C ILE A 104 -16.88 1.31 -23.88
N VAL A 105 -17.63 2.40 -23.84
CA VAL A 105 -18.32 2.97 -25.01
C VAL A 105 -17.78 4.36 -25.28
N ASN A 106 -17.31 4.57 -26.51
CA ASN A 106 -16.78 5.84 -26.96
C ASN A 106 -17.78 6.55 -27.86
N THR A 107 -18.69 7.33 -27.28
CA THR A 107 -19.59 8.19 -28.07
C THR A 107 -18.98 9.56 -28.38
N SER A 108 -17.73 9.77 -28.00
CA SER A 108 -17.00 10.98 -28.30
C SER A 108 -16.50 11.01 -29.74
N THR A 109 -16.11 12.19 -30.22
CA THR A 109 -15.46 12.37 -31.53
C THR A 109 -13.97 12.02 -31.50
N ARG A 110 -13.39 11.75 -30.33
CA ARG A 110 -11.96 11.44 -30.16
C ARG A 110 -11.72 9.94 -30.09
N LYS A 111 -10.58 9.50 -30.61
CA LYS A 111 -10.11 8.11 -30.49
C LYS A 111 -9.62 7.84 -29.06
N ILE A 112 -9.97 6.69 -28.49
CA ILE A 112 -9.29 6.14 -27.31
C ILE A 112 -8.02 5.46 -27.78
N GLY A 113 -6.87 5.87 -27.23
CA GLY A 113 -5.56 5.37 -27.63
C GLY A 113 -5.32 3.93 -27.19
N SER A 114 -5.67 3.63 -25.94
CA SER A 114 -5.59 2.29 -25.35
C SER A 114 -6.49 2.16 -24.13
N THR A 115 -6.73 0.94 -23.71
CA THR A 115 -7.43 0.60 -22.47
C THR A 115 -6.59 -0.41 -21.68
N SER A 116 -6.70 -0.42 -20.36
CA SER A 116 -5.95 -1.36 -19.54
C SER A 116 -6.68 -1.73 -18.25
N ALA A 117 -6.60 -2.99 -17.85
CA ALA A 117 -6.96 -3.45 -16.51
C ALA A 117 -5.68 -3.62 -15.68
N ARG A 118 -5.65 -3.11 -14.44
CA ARG A 118 -4.48 -3.15 -13.57
C ARG A 118 -4.83 -3.60 -12.17
N LEU A 119 -4.01 -4.46 -11.58
CA LEU A 119 -4.00 -4.72 -10.15
C LEU A 119 -2.94 -3.82 -9.51
N LEU A 120 -3.37 -2.99 -8.56
CA LEU A 120 -2.54 -2.03 -7.86
C LEU A 120 -2.36 -2.43 -6.40
N MET A 121 -1.13 -2.37 -5.91
CA MET A 121 -0.78 -2.43 -4.50
C MET A 121 -0.55 -1.02 -3.98
N HIS A 122 -1.26 -0.63 -2.93
CA HIS A 122 -1.08 0.63 -2.22
C HIS A 122 -0.56 0.35 -0.81
N CYS A 123 0.56 0.97 -0.47
CA CYS A 123 1.15 0.90 0.86
C CYS A 123 1.13 2.28 1.48
N GLU A 124 0.52 2.40 2.66
CA GLU A 124 0.55 3.61 3.49
C GLU A 124 1.52 3.40 4.65
N TYR A 125 2.32 4.42 4.94
CA TYR A 125 3.35 4.43 5.98
C TYR A 125 3.12 5.65 6.88
N THR A 126 2.83 5.42 8.15
CA THR A 126 2.50 6.47 9.12
C THR A 126 3.58 6.56 10.19
N ALA A 127 4.17 7.75 10.36
CA ALA A 127 5.12 8.07 11.41
C ALA A 127 4.90 9.51 11.88
N GLU A 128 4.91 9.75 13.21
CA GLU A 128 4.78 11.09 13.81
C GLU A 128 3.64 11.93 13.20
N SER A 129 2.46 11.32 13.04
CA SER A 129 1.26 11.92 12.44
C SER A 129 1.36 12.32 10.95
N LYS A 130 2.44 11.94 10.26
CA LYS A 130 2.59 12.08 8.81
C LYS A 130 2.38 10.74 8.14
N THR A 131 1.57 10.72 7.08
CA THR A 131 1.39 9.55 6.23
C THR A 131 2.02 9.79 4.88
N LYS A 132 2.84 8.85 4.43
CA LYS A 132 3.32 8.75 3.05
C LYS A 132 2.73 7.49 2.44
N SER A 133 2.47 7.53 1.14
CA SER A 133 1.98 6.35 0.43
C SER A 133 2.82 6.05 -0.80
N HIS A 134 2.78 4.78 -1.21
CA HIS A 134 3.37 4.29 -2.43
C HIS A 134 2.38 3.37 -3.12
N THR A 135 2.17 3.58 -4.42
CA THR A 135 1.31 2.73 -5.24
C THR A 135 2.14 2.10 -6.35
N GLU A 136 2.02 0.79 -6.50
CA GLU A 136 2.70 0.00 -7.52
C GLU A 136 1.66 -0.77 -8.35
N CYS A 137 1.87 -0.84 -9.67
CA CYS A 137 1.11 -1.72 -10.55
C CYS A 137 1.78 -3.10 -10.57
N ILE A 138 1.11 -4.11 -10.03
CA ILE A 138 1.68 -5.44 -9.83
C ILE A 138 1.19 -6.46 -10.87
N SER A 139 0.15 -6.15 -11.64
CA SER A 139 -0.34 -6.95 -12.76
C SER A 139 -1.10 -6.04 -13.74
N GLU A 140 -0.91 -6.22 -15.05
CA GLU A 140 -1.55 -5.36 -16.06
C GLU A 140 -1.87 -6.13 -17.34
N VAL A 141 -3.07 -5.92 -17.88
CA VAL A 141 -3.46 -6.33 -19.24
C VAL A 141 -3.83 -5.07 -20.02
N LYS A 142 -3.29 -4.93 -21.23
CA LYS A 142 -3.55 -3.79 -22.13
C LYS A 142 -4.28 -4.25 -23.38
N ARG A 143 -5.27 -3.47 -23.79
CA ARG A 143 -5.95 -3.59 -25.07
C ARG A 143 -5.69 -2.37 -25.95
N GLY A 144 -5.99 -2.55 -27.23
CA GLY A 144 -5.74 -1.57 -28.27
C GLY A 144 -6.71 -0.39 -28.25
N SER A 145 -6.70 0.36 -29.35
CA SER A 145 -7.48 1.57 -29.47
C SER A 145 -8.94 1.34 -29.80
N ILE A 146 -9.82 2.24 -29.35
CA ILE A 146 -11.25 2.26 -29.69
C ILE A 146 -11.53 3.51 -30.54
N LYS A 147 -12.09 3.30 -31.74
CA LYS A 147 -12.46 4.38 -32.66
C LYS A 147 -13.62 5.23 -32.10
N PRO A 148 -13.80 6.48 -32.55
CA PRO A 148 -15.02 7.25 -32.30
C PRO A 148 -16.28 6.45 -32.67
N GLY A 149 -17.31 6.50 -31.83
CA GLY A 149 -18.53 5.69 -31.96
C GLY A 149 -18.36 4.20 -31.65
N GLY A 150 -17.14 3.75 -31.30
CA GLY A 150 -16.82 2.35 -31.03
C GLY A 150 -17.10 1.94 -29.58
N ARG A 151 -17.00 0.63 -29.33
CA ARG A 151 -17.05 0.03 -28.00
C ARG A 151 -16.02 -1.09 -27.87
N ASP A 152 -15.67 -1.41 -26.63
CA ASP A 152 -14.80 -2.52 -26.26
C ASP A 152 -15.38 -3.23 -25.04
N ARG A 153 -15.55 -4.55 -25.15
CA ARG A 153 -16.13 -5.38 -24.09
C ARG A 153 -15.06 -6.28 -23.51
N TRP A 154 -14.77 -6.10 -22.24
CA TRP A 154 -13.81 -6.89 -21.47
C TRP A 154 -14.53 -8.13 -20.97
N GLU A 155 -14.47 -9.19 -21.77
CA GLU A 155 -14.93 -10.54 -21.45
C GLU A 155 -13.80 -11.51 -21.80
N GLY A 156 -13.37 -12.31 -20.82
CA GLY A 156 -12.32 -13.33 -21.00
C GLY A 156 -10.89 -12.92 -20.66
N ASP A 157 -10.64 -11.63 -20.40
CA ASP A 157 -9.36 -11.20 -19.82
C ASP A 157 -9.32 -11.47 -18.32
N SER A 158 -8.12 -11.74 -17.82
CA SER A 158 -7.88 -11.91 -16.40
C SER A 158 -6.52 -11.38 -15.96
N LEU A 159 -6.43 -10.99 -14.70
CA LEU A 159 -5.18 -10.60 -14.05
C LEU A 159 -4.73 -11.72 -13.11
N LEU A 160 -3.54 -12.27 -13.33
CA LEU A 160 -2.93 -13.17 -12.36
C LEU A 160 -2.53 -12.38 -11.11
N VAL A 161 -2.93 -12.85 -9.93
CA VAL A 161 -2.47 -12.31 -8.64
C VAL A 161 -1.06 -12.84 -8.37
N PRO A 162 -0.02 -11.98 -8.34
CA PRO A 162 1.35 -12.43 -8.09
C PRO A 162 1.56 -12.78 -6.61
N ALA A 163 2.74 -13.33 -6.29
CA ALA A 163 3.15 -13.52 -4.91
C ALA A 163 3.38 -12.16 -4.22
N THR A 164 2.37 -11.68 -3.51
CA THR A 164 2.37 -10.36 -2.85
C THR A 164 1.96 -10.45 -1.39
N PRO A 165 2.25 -9.41 -0.59
CA PRO A 165 1.74 -9.32 0.77
C PRO A 165 0.21 -9.43 0.84
N THR A 166 -0.29 -9.83 2.01
CA THR A 166 -1.73 -9.81 2.28
C THR A 166 -2.22 -8.40 2.58
N SER A 167 -3.50 -8.15 2.35
CA SER A 167 -4.15 -6.90 2.74
C SER A 167 -4.08 -6.61 4.25
N TYR A 168 -4.15 -5.32 4.58
CA TYR A 168 -4.23 -4.70 5.90
C TYR A 168 -3.00 -4.84 6.80
N LEU A 169 -2.09 -5.77 6.50
CA LEU A 169 -0.93 -6.09 7.33
C LEU A 169 -1.31 -6.16 8.83
N ARG A 170 -2.36 -6.93 9.14
CA ARG A 170 -3.00 -6.97 10.46
C ARG A 170 -1.99 -7.09 11.60
N GLY A 171 -2.09 -6.21 12.59
CA GLY A 171 -1.16 -6.12 13.71
C GLY A 171 -0.04 -5.10 13.52
N CYS A 172 0.08 -4.48 12.34
CA CYS A 172 0.97 -3.34 12.12
C CYS A 172 0.20 -2.02 12.27
N SER A 173 0.67 -1.09 13.10
CA SER A 173 0.04 0.21 13.33
C SER A 173 0.57 1.33 12.43
N ILE A 174 1.70 1.09 11.77
CA ILE A 174 2.44 2.12 11.01
C ILE A 174 2.54 1.81 9.52
N ILE A 175 2.17 0.59 9.09
CA ILE A 175 2.15 0.20 7.68
C ILE A 175 0.80 -0.46 7.40
N ASN A 176 0.12 0.01 6.36
CA ASN A 176 -1.12 -0.57 5.87
C ASN A 176 -0.97 -0.90 4.39
N VAL A 177 -1.48 -2.07 3.97
CA VAL A 177 -1.40 -2.54 2.58
C VAL A 177 -2.83 -2.75 2.07
N SER A 178 -3.14 -2.18 0.91
CA SER A 178 -4.47 -2.28 0.30
C SER A 178 -4.38 -2.38 -1.21
N TYR A 179 -5.43 -2.93 -1.84
CA TYR A 179 -5.40 -3.29 -3.25
C TYR A 179 -6.63 -2.80 -4.00
N TRP A 180 -6.41 -2.45 -5.26
CA TRP A 180 -7.45 -2.07 -6.20
C TRP A 180 -7.22 -2.74 -7.53
N VAL A 181 -8.31 -3.13 -8.19
CA VAL A 181 -8.30 -3.40 -9.62
C VAL A 181 -8.89 -2.17 -10.30
N GLU A 182 -8.18 -1.57 -11.26
CA GLU A 182 -8.69 -0.44 -12.04
C GLU A 182 -8.83 -0.80 -13.51
N LEU A 183 -9.99 -0.49 -14.09
CA LEU A 183 -10.15 -0.39 -15.54
C LEU A 183 -9.89 1.07 -15.95
N VAL A 184 -8.93 1.26 -16.86
CA VAL A 184 -8.42 2.57 -17.25
C VAL A 184 -8.60 2.79 -18.74
N VAL A 185 -9.18 3.93 -19.09
CA VAL A 185 -9.29 4.42 -20.46
C VAL A 185 -8.27 5.52 -20.68
N HIS A 186 -7.47 5.39 -21.73
CA HIS A 186 -6.47 6.38 -22.14
C HIS A 186 -6.93 7.09 -23.42
N PRO A 187 -7.58 8.26 -23.34
CA PRO A 187 -7.94 9.02 -24.53
C PRO A 187 -6.70 9.46 -25.31
N SER A 188 -6.83 9.60 -26.63
CA SER A 188 -5.76 10.17 -27.44
C SER A 188 -5.68 11.69 -27.25
N GLY A 189 -4.45 12.22 -27.14
CA GLY A 189 -4.21 13.66 -26.99
C GLY A 189 -4.33 14.17 -25.55
N PRO A 190 -4.41 15.50 -25.34
CA PRO A 190 -4.47 16.08 -24.00
C PRO A 190 -5.85 15.84 -23.38
N ALA A 191 -5.90 14.88 -22.46
CA ALA A 191 -7.05 14.54 -21.63
C ALA A 191 -6.59 13.76 -20.40
N PHE A 192 -7.37 13.80 -19.32
CA PHE A 192 -7.16 12.92 -18.19
C PHE A 192 -7.66 11.51 -18.51
N ASN A 193 -7.00 10.51 -17.92
CA ASN A 193 -7.46 9.13 -18.03
C ASN A 193 -8.77 8.97 -17.23
N LEU A 194 -9.74 8.26 -17.81
CA LEU A 194 -10.92 7.81 -17.07
C LEU A 194 -10.54 6.52 -16.34
N LYS A 195 -10.82 6.44 -15.04
CA LYS A 195 -10.48 5.30 -14.20
C LYS A 195 -11.71 4.85 -13.42
N VAL A 196 -11.94 3.54 -13.38
CA VAL A 196 -12.97 2.92 -12.53
C VAL A 196 -12.26 1.94 -11.58
N PRO A 197 -11.97 2.34 -10.33
CA PRO A 197 -11.28 1.50 -9.36
C PRO A 197 -12.26 0.68 -8.52
N LEU A 198 -12.02 -0.63 -8.41
CA LEU A 198 -12.73 -1.56 -7.54
C LEU A 198 -11.77 -2.07 -6.46
N LYS A 199 -12.17 -2.01 -5.18
CA LYS A 199 -11.30 -2.37 -4.05
C LYS A 199 -11.31 -3.88 -3.85
N VAL A 200 -10.12 -4.49 -3.81
CA VAL A 200 -9.98 -5.94 -3.59
C VAL A 200 -9.20 -6.27 -2.32
N ILE A 201 -9.37 -7.49 -1.84
CA ILE A 201 -8.73 -8.03 -0.64
C ILE A 201 -7.87 -9.22 -1.06
N LEU A 202 -6.57 -9.13 -0.80
CA LEU A 202 -5.64 -10.24 -1.04
C LEU A 202 -5.37 -10.98 0.26
N GLY A 203 -5.83 -12.24 0.33
CA GLY A 203 -5.70 -13.10 1.51
C GLY A 203 -4.73 -14.26 1.32
N THR A 204 -4.66 -15.15 2.31
CA THR A 204 -3.90 -16.41 2.24
C THR A 204 -4.79 -17.65 2.15
N ILE A 205 -6.06 -17.55 2.55
CA ILE A 205 -7.02 -18.66 2.47
C ILE A 205 -8.13 -18.25 1.48
N PRO A 206 -8.34 -19.03 0.40
CA PRO A 206 -9.29 -18.68 -0.64
C PRO A 206 -10.74 -18.75 -0.14
N LEU A 207 -11.62 -18.05 -0.85
CA LEU A 207 -13.06 -18.17 -0.64
C LEU A 207 -13.49 -19.63 -0.90
N ARG A 208 -14.36 -20.15 -0.02
CA ARG A 208 -14.93 -21.48 -0.20
C ARG A 208 -15.86 -21.47 -1.40
N LYS A 209 -15.71 -22.46 -2.28
CA LYS A 209 -16.66 -22.68 -3.35
C LYS A 209 -17.99 -23.15 -2.75
N PRO A 210 -19.14 -22.68 -3.28
CA PRO A 210 -20.44 -23.19 -2.85
C PRO A 210 -20.49 -24.72 -3.00
N GLY A 211 -20.74 -25.42 -1.89
CA GLY A 211 -20.84 -26.89 -1.85
C GLY A 211 -19.56 -27.65 -1.52
N GLU A 212 -18.43 -26.98 -1.31
CA GLU A 212 -17.19 -27.63 -0.88
C GLU A 212 -17.16 -27.76 0.66
N PRO A 213 -16.99 -28.98 1.23
CA PRO A 213 -16.85 -29.14 2.68
C PRO A 213 -15.60 -28.40 3.16
N ALA A 214 -15.68 -27.80 4.35
CA ALA A 214 -14.55 -27.07 4.93
C ALA A 214 -13.30 -27.96 4.91
N PRO A 215 -12.14 -27.45 4.43
CA PRO A 215 -10.91 -28.21 4.52
C PRO A 215 -10.64 -28.53 5.99
N GLY A 216 -10.54 -29.82 6.30
CA GLY A 216 -10.17 -30.27 7.64
C GLY A 216 -8.81 -29.71 8.05
N PRO A 217 -8.45 -29.74 9.35
CA PRO A 217 -7.20 -29.20 9.88
C PRO A 217 -5.96 -30.02 9.45
N SER A 218 -5.69 -30.12 8.15
CA SER A 218 -4.60 -30.92 7.58
C SER A 218 -4.06 -30.22 6.34
N GLY A 219 -2.97 -29.46 6.50
CA GLY A 219 -2.28 -28.94 5.31
C GLY A 219 -1.22 -27.87 5.51
N LEU A 220 -1.12 -27.19 6.65
CA LEU A 220 0.09 -26.40 6.95
C LEU A 220 1.20 -27.37 7.35
N ARG A 221 1.82 -28.05 6.38
CA ARG A 221 3.12 -28.66 6.61
C ARG A 221 4.10 -27.49 6.78
N PRO A 222 4.79 -27.37 7.94
CA PRO A 222 5.90 -26.43 8.03
C PRO A 222 6.88 -26.79 6.92
N LEU A 223 7.20 -25.82 6.05
CA LEU A 223 8.41 -25.91 5.24
C LEU A 223 9.54 -26.11 6.23
N LYS A 224 10.15 -27.31 6.25
CA LYS A 224 11.36 -27.54 7.01
C LYS A 224 12.37 -26.48 6.54
N PRO A 225 12.97 -25.68 7.43
CA PRO A 225 14.09 -24.86 7.02
C PRO A 225 15.17 -25.81 6.51
N HIS A 226 15.45 -25.76 5.21
CA HIS A 226 16.58 -26.46 4.64
C HIS A 226 17.83 -25.73 5.16
N LEU A 227 18.42 -26.27 6.23
CA LEU A 227 19.77 -25.89 6.64
C LEU A 227 20.73 -26.48 5.60
N ALA A 228 20.83 -25.83 4.44
CA ALA A 228 21.80 -26.18 3.42
C ALA A 228 23.15 -25.59 3.83
N GLY A 229 24.08 -26.46 4.22
CA GLY A 229 25.53 -26.26 4.11
C GLY A 229 26.13 -25.07 4.85
N LEU A 230 26.52 -25.27 6.11
CA LEU A 230 27.71 -24.60 6.65
C LEU A 230 28.94 -25.18 5.96
N SER A 231 29.25 -24.69 4.75
CA SER A 231 30.59 -24.84 4.17
C SER A 231 31.47 -23.74 4.75
N THR A 232 32.42 -24.15 5.57
CA THR A 232 33.51 -23.34 6.12
C THR A 232 34.32 -22.68 5.00
N LEU A 233 34.14 -21.38 4.80
CA LEU A 233 35.14 -20.57 4.10
C LEU A 233 36.12 -19.98 5.13
N PRO A 234 37.44 -20.05 4.88
CA PRO A 234 38.44 -19.53 5.82
C PRO A 234 38.39 -18.00 5.80
N ARG A 235 38.16 -17.41 6.98
CA ARG A 235 38.12 -15.96 7.19
C ARG A 235 39.57 -15.43 7.18
N LYS A 236 39.98 -14.74 6.12
CA LYS A 236 41.15 -13.85 6.18
C LYS A 236 40.79 -12.68 7.12
N SER A 237 41.59 -12.51 8.16
CA SER A 237 41.54 -11.40 9.10
C SER A 237 41.94 -10.10 8.40
N LEU A 238 41.11 -9.06 8.52
CA LEU A 238 41.50 -7.67 8.28
C LEU A 238 41.38 -6.89 9.60
N PRO A 239 42.34 -6.01 9.92
CA PRO A 239 42.44 -5.38 11.23
C PRO A 239 41.44 -4.24 11.41
N ALA A 240 41.07 -4.02 12.66
CA ALA A 240 40.19 -2.94 13.09
C ALA A 240 40.96 -1.61 13.16
N THR A 241 40.67 -0.68 12.26
CA THR A 241 40.80 0.77 12.47
C THR A 241 40.00 1.52 11.42
N ALA A 242 38.99 2.28 11.87
CA ALA A 242 38.57 3.59 11.35
C ALA A 242 37.06 3.77 11.60
N PHE A 243 36.74 4.42 12.71
CA PHE A 243 35.52 5.19 12.87
C PHE A 243 35.49 6.26 11.76
N CYS A 244 34.57 6.17 10.82
CA CYS A 244 34.21 7.28 9.96
C CYS A 244 32.89 7.87 10.47
N LYS A 245 32.99 9.03 11.13
CA LYS A 245 31.91 10.01 11.23
C LYS A 245 31.61 10.50 9.81
N GLU A 246 30.47 10.13 9.24
CA GLU A 246 29.96 10.84 8.07
C GLU A 246 29.34 12.16 8.51
N HIS A 247 29.92 13.25 7.99
CA HIS A 247 29.44 14.60 8.03
C HIS A 247 28.13 14.73 7.24
N LEU A 248 27.13 15.39 7.82
CA LEU A 248 26.05 16.02 7.06
C LEU A 248 26.64 17.09 6.13
N PRO A 249 26.16 17.25 4.88
CA PRO A 249 26.58 18.35 4.03
C PRO A 249 26.00 19.68 4.54
N ASN A 250 26.89 20.67 4.68
CA ASN A 250 26.59 22.07 4.97
C ASN A 250 25.69 22.69 3.89
N VAL A 251 24.61 23.35 4.32
CA VAL A 251 23.87 24.31 3.50
C VAL A 251 24.69 25.62 3.48
N PRO A 252 24.97 26.25 2.32
CA PRO A 252 25.65 27.53 2.30
C PRO A 252 24.70 28.66 2.72
N GLU A 253 25.07 29.39 3.77
CA GLU A 253 24.58 30.75 4.03
C GLU A 253 25.16 31.69 2.96
N ASN A 254 24.30 32.55 2.41
CA ASN A 254 24.68 33.62 1.49
C ASN A 254 24.59 34.95 2.25
N PRO A 255 25.64 35.81 2.25
CA PRO A 255 25.61 37.11 2.91
C PRO A 255 25.26 38.27 1.96
N ASP A 256 24.69 39.31 2.57
CA ASP A 256 24.42 40.68 2.08
C ASP A 256 23.32 40.82 0.99
N GLU A 257 22.38 41.77 1.03
CA GLU A 257 22.54 43.17 1.41
C GLU A 257 21.18 43.90 1.64
N SER A 258 21.11 44.70 2.71
CA SER A 258 20.45 46.02 2.84
C SER A 258 18.91 46.22 2.75
N ALA A 259 18.41 46.68 3.90
CA ALA A 259 17.67 47.94 4.12
C ALA A 259 16.33 48.20 3.40
N LYS A 260 15.27 48.31 4.22
CA LYS A 260 14.44 49.53 4.30
C LYS A 260 13.68 49.54 5.63
N ASN A 261 14.07 50.49 6.48
CA ASN A 261 13.41 50.89 7.71
C ASN A 261 12.53 52.10 7.40
N SER A 262 11.28 52.14 7.86
CA SER A 262 10.55 53.36 8.28
C SER A 262 9.09 53.08 8.67
N PRO A 263 8.48 53.90 9.55
CA PRO A 263 7.55 53.46 10.61
C PRO A 263 6.12 53.99 10.42
N ILE A 264 5.32 54.07 11.52
CA ILE A 264 4.12 54.92 11.81
C ILE A 264 2.91 54.06 12.30
N PRO A 265 2.09 54.46 13.30
CA PRO A 265 2.39 55.04 14.63
C PRO A 265 1.51 54.43 15.77
N GLU A 266 1.79 54.85 17.01
CA GLU A 266 0.85 54.77 18.13
C GLU A 266 -0.34 55.73 17.96
N ASN A 267 -1.51 55.36 18.51
CA ASN A 267 -2.48 56.34 18.97
C ASN A 267 -3.19 55.89 20.26
N HIS A 268 -3.41 56.89 21.10
CA HIS A 268 -3.73 56.92 22.51
C HIS A 268 -5.19 56.56 22.90
N ARG A 269 -5.35 56.12 24.17
CA ARG A 269 -6.44 56.41 25.15
C ARG A 269 -7.84 55.81 24.86
N ASP A 270 -8.65 55.37 25.83
CA ASP A 270 -8.62 55.38 27.30
C ASP A 270 -9.69 54.40 27.84
N SER A 271 -9.69 54.25 29.17
CA SER A 271 -10.78 53.82 30.08
C SER A 271 -10.95 52.32 30.35
N GLY A 272 -10.62 51.97 31.60
CA GLY A 272 -10.89 50.66 32.21
C GLY A 272 -12.15 50.62 33.07
N LEU A 273 -12.42 49.44 33.60
CA LEU A 273 -13.01 49.08 34.91
C LEU A 273 -13.44 47.61 34.82
N GLY A 274 -12.81 46.72 35.60
CA GLY A 274 -13.40 45.42 35.97
C GLY A 274 -14.22 45.54 37.26
N PRO A 275 -14.50 44.44 37.97
CA PRO A 275 -15.04 43.15 37.50
C PRO A 275 -16.32 42.78 38.29
N THR A 276 -17.13 41.82 37.82
CA THR A 276 -18.06 41.08 38.69
C THR A 276 -18.24 39.63 38.22
N GLN A 277 -17.87 38.71 39.11
CA GLN A 277 -18.32 37.33 39.14
C GLN A 277 -19.81 37.29 39.52
N ASN A 278 -20.56 36.34 38.98
CA ASN A 278 -21.62 35.69 39.76
C ASN A 278 -21.88 34.27 39.23
N SER A 279 -21.92 33.35 40.18
CA SER A 279 -22.23 31.94 40.07
C SER A 279 -23.58 31.70 40.72
N ASP A 280 -24.51 31.03 40.01
CA ASP A 280 -25.72 30.40 40.54
C ASP A 280 -25.92 29.12 39.70
N ILE A 281 -25.76 27.89 40.19
CA ILE A 281 -26.60 27.11 41.12
C ILE A 281 -28.09 27.20 40.77
N PHE A 282 -28.63 26.12 40.18
CA PHE A 282 -29.99 25.65 40.48
C PHE A 282 -30.03 24.13 40.46
N SER A 283 -30.29 23.55 41.63
CA SER A 283 -30.86 22.21 41.82
C SER A 283 -32.35 22.39 42.06
N GLY A 284 -33.15 21.48 41.47
CA GLY A 284 -34.57 21.29 41.70
C GLY A 284 -34.96 19.94 41.12
#